data_AF-A0A179V1D5-F1
#
_entry.id   AF-A0A179V1D5-F1
#
_cell.length_a   1.000
_cell.length_b   1.000
_cell.length_c   1.000
_cell.angle_alpha   90.00
_cell.angle_beta   90.00
_cell.angle_gamma   90.00
#
_symmetry.space_group_name_H-M   'P 1'
#
loop_
_entity.id
_entity.type
_entity.pdbx_description
1 polymer ?
#
loop_
_entity_poly.entity_id
_entity_poly.type
_entity_poly.pdbx_seq_one_letter_code
_entity_poly.pdbx_strand_id
1 'polypeptide(L)'
;MEGALSPMFAQAKRSRRWTKDMPHGADTPMKVPLDELAALVRTTVSDEQARDIYAHAIDELLKLAESFTDASQLVDITHAFTWIYLVLDEFLPLLKVPTQESVATFSYFCVFLKRLEIHWWMQGWSERLIRKAYKILDEEHKLWTTWLAEEIGCVFEG
;
A
#
# COMPACT_ATOMS: atom_id res chain seq x y z
N MET A 1 26.85 -6.70 -8.07
CA MET A 1 27.13 -6.09 -6.75
C MET A 1 26.37 -6.91 -5.71
N GLU A 2 27.07 -7.80 -4.99
CA GLU A 2 26.50 -8.57 -3.89
C GLU A 2 26.61 -7.74 -2.61
N GLY A 3 25.49 -7.17 -2.17
CA GLY A 3 25.38 -6.44 -0.91
C GLY A 3 24.88 -7.35 0.20
N ALA A 4 25.08 -6.98 1.46
CA ALA A 4 24.69 -7.77 2.63
C ALA A 4 23.18 -8.15 2.68
N LEU A 5 22.34 -7.48 1.90
CA LEU A 5 20.90 -7.74 1.78
C LEU A 5 20.51 -8.64 0.59
N SER A 6 21.46 -9.04 -0.26
CA SER A 6 21.24 -9.95 -1.39
C SER A 6 20.52 -11.27 -1.02
N PRO A 7 20.76 -11.90 0.15
CA PRO A 7 20.02 -13.09 0.56
C PRO A 7 18.52 -12.84 0.76
N MET A 8 18.16 -11.65 1.28
CA MET A 8 16.78 -11.25 1.53
C MET A 8 16.04 -11.01 0.20
N PHE A 9 16.69 -10.39 -0.78
CA PHE A 9 16.12 -10.21 -2.12
C PHE A 9 15.96 -11.53 -2.89
N ALA A 10 16.87 -12.49 -2.68
CA ALA A 10 16.73 -13.84 -3.22
C ALA A 10 15.55 -14.58 -2.59
N GLN A 11 15.31 -14.36 -1.29
CA GLN A 11 14.14 -14.90 -0.59
C GLN A 11 12.83 -14.26 -1.06
N ALA A 12 12.80 -12.95 -1.28
CA ALA A 12 11.65 -12.24 -1.86
C ALA A 12 11.30 -12.75 -3.28
N LYS A 13 12.31 -12.98 -4.12
CA LYS A 13 12.11 -13.58 -5.46
C LYS A 13 11.60 -15.02 -5.40
N ARG A 14 12.02 -15.79 -4.38
CA ARG A 14 11.52 -17.15 -4.16
C ARG A 14 10.08 -17.12 -3.67
N SER A 15 9.74 -16.30 -2.68
CA SER A 15 8.37 -16.14 -2.17
C SER A 15 7.38 -15.82 -3.30
N ARG A 16 7.75 -14.89 -4.20
CA ARG A 16 6.96 -14.56 -5.42
C ARG A 16 6.73 -15.73 -6.38
N ARG A 17 7.60 -16.73 -6.38
CA ARG A 17 7.44 -17.92 -7.23
C ARG A 17 6.40 -18.88 -6.64
N TRP A 18 6.26 -18.92 -5.32
CA TRP A 18 5.25 -19.74 -4.63
C TRP A 18 3.86 -19.11 -4.65
N THR A 19 3.76 -17.77 -4.56
CA THR A 19 2.46 -17.07 -4.66
C THR A 19 1.83 -17.16 -6.04
N LYS A 20 2.62 -17.40 -7.09
CA LYS A 20 2.13 -17.63 -8.46
C LYS A 20 1.34 -18.94 -8.62
N ASP A 21 1.56 -19.91 -7.73
CA ASP A 21 0.93 -21.25 -7.78
C ASP A 21 -0.26 -21.40 -6.80
N MET A 22 -0.64 -20.33 -6.07
CA MET A 22 -1.84 -20.32 -5.23
C MET A 22 -3.11 -20.05 -6.07
N PRO A 23 -4.28 -20.65 -5.73
CA PRO A 23 -5.52 -20.33 -6.41
C PRO A 23 -5.88 -18.86 -6.14
N HIS A 24 -5.76 -18.03 -7.18
CA HIS A 24 -6.27 -16.65 -7.19
C HIS A 24 -7.80 -16.69 -7.05
N GLY A 25 -8.33 -16.43 -5.85
CA GLY A 25 -9.77 -16.51 -5.63
C GLY A 25 -10.30 -16.17 -4.23
N ALA A 26 -9.48 -15.71 -3.29
CA ALA A 26 -9.99 -15.14 -2.05
C ALA A 26 -10.24 -13.63 -2.26
N ASP A 27 -11.50 -13.20 -2.16
CA ASP A 27 -11.87 -11.78 -2.11
C ASP A 27 -11.14 -11.13 -0.92
N THR A 28 -10.00 -10.51 -1.21
CA THR A 28 -9.32 -9.68 -0.24
C THR A 28 -10.12 -8.39 -0.14
N PRO A 29 -10.55 -7.93 1.04
CA PRO A 29 -11.42 -6.76 1.18
C PRO A 29 -10.81 -5.49 0.56
N MET A 30 -9.49 -5.46 0.36
CA MET A 30 -8.76 -4.35 -0.25
C MET A 30 -8.59 -4.45 -1.77
N LYS A 31 -8.96 -5.58 -2.40
CA LYS A 31 -8.79 -5.79 -3.85
C LYS A 31 -9.69 -4.85 -4.66
N VAL A 32 -10.98 -4.82 -4.35
CA VAL A 32 -11.96 -4.00 -5.09
C VAL A 32 -11.61 -2.50 -5.03
N PRO A 33 -11.32 -1.90 -3.86
CA PRO A 33 -10.94 -0.49 -3.81
C PRO A 33 -9.62 -0.16 -4.53
N LEU A 34 -8.65 -1.08 -4.54
CA LEU A 34 -7.40 -0.89 -5.28
C LEU A 34 -7.60 -1.00 -6.81
N ASP A 35 -8.48 -1.89 -7.27
CA ASP A 35 -8.86 -2.00 -8.68
C ASP A 35 -9.56 -0.71 -9.16
N GLU A 36 -10.43 -0.12 -8.32
CA GLU A 36 -11.04 1.19 -8.56
C GLU A 36 -9.98 2.31 -8.60
N LEU A 37 -8.98 2.28 -7.70
CA LEU A 37 -7.92 3.29 -7.67
C LEU A 37 -7.08 3.23 -8.94
N ALA A 38 -6.75 2.02 -9.40
CA ALA A 38 -6.05 1.82 -10.66
C ALA A 38 -6.87 2.35 -11.84
N ALA A 39 -8.20 2.19 -11.82
CA ALA A 39 -9.06 2.74 -12.86
C ALA A 39 -9.09 4.27 -12.85
N LEU A 40 -9.17 4.87 -11.67
CA LEU A 40 -9.15 6.32 -11.49
C LEU A 40 -7.83 6.93 -11.96
N VAL A 41 -6.70 6.39 -11.52
CA VAL A 41 -5.36 6.84 -11.94
C VAL A 41 -5.22 6.81 -13.47
N ARG A 42 -5.76 5.79 -14.13
CA ARG A 42 -5.72 5.68 -15.60
C ARG A 42 -6.51 6.78 -16.32
N THR A 43 -7.55 7.34 -15.69
CA THR A 43 -8.42 8.34 -16.29
C THR A 43 -8.10 9.77 -15.87
N THR A 44 -7.59 9.98 -14.66
CA THR A 44 -7.31 11.32 -14.10
C THR A 44 -5.89 11.80 -14.37
N VAL A 45 -4.90 10.90 -14.37
CA VAL A 45 -3.49 11.26 -14.49
C VAL A 45 -3.08 11.37 -15.96
N SER A 46 -2.94 12.62 -16.42
CA SER A 46 -2.54 12.93 -17.80
C SER A 46 -1.07 12.59 -18.08
N ASP A 47 -0.18 12.82 -17.12
CA ASP A 47 1.25 12.54 -17.24
C ASP A 47 1.50 11.02 -17.29
N GLU A 48 2.12 10.54 -18.37
CA GLU A 48 2.33 9.11 -18.61
C GLU A 48 3.31 8.50 -17.60
N GLN A 49 4.39 9.22 -17.27
CA GLN A 49 5.39 8.74 -16.32
C GLN A 49 4.82 8.60 -14.91
N ALA A 50 4.08 9.60 -14.43
CA ALA A 50 3.41 9.55 -13.13
C ALA A 50 2.37 8.42 -13.08
N ARG A 51 1.62 8.22 -14.17
CA ARG A 51 0.63 7.15 -14.28
C ARG A 51 1.27 5.76 -14.16
N ASP A 52 2.42 5.55 -14.79
CA ASP A 52 3.16 4.29 -14.70
C ASP A 52 3.68 4.05 -13.27
N ILE A 53 4.18 5.09 -12.61
CA ILE A 53 4.63 5.02 -11.21
C ILE A 53 3.47 4.65 -10.28
N TYR A 54 2.30 5.28 -10.45
CA TYR A 54 1.11 4.93 -9.67
C TYR A 54 0.61 3.51 -9.97
N ALA A 55 0.57 3.11 -11.23
CA ALA A 55 0.14 1.78 -11.63
C ALA A 55 1.04 0.71 -11.01
N HIS A 56 2.36 0.91 -11.03
CA HIS A 56 3.33 0.04 -10.36
C HIS A 56 3.12 0.00 -8.84
N ALA A 57 2.92 1.15 -8.20
CA ALA A 57 2.66 1.23 -6.76
C ALA A 57 1.40 0.45 -6.35
N ILE A 58 0.32 0.57 -7.13
CA ILE A 58 -0.96 -0.10 -6.88
C ILE A 58 -0.87 -1.61 -7.15
N ASP A 59 -0.19 -2.01 -8.22
CA ASP A 59 0.05 -3.43 -8.53
C ASP A 59 0.86 -4.12 -7.42
N GLU A 60 1.87 -3.43 -6.87
CA GLU A 60 2.62 -3.94 -5.72
C GLU A 60 1.79 -3.95 -4.43
N LEU A 61 0.81 -3.05 -4.24
CA LEU A 61 -0.16 -3.12 -3.14
C LEU A 61 -1.13 -4.29 -3.28
N LEU A 62 -1.59 -4.60 -4.50
CA LEU A 62 -2.46 -5.74 -4.77
C LEU A 62 -1.76 -7.06 -4.44
N LYS A 63 -0.52 -7.23 -4.90
CA LYS A 63 0.33 -8.40 -4.54
C LYS A 63 0.55 -8.49 -3.04
N LEU A 64 0.76 -7.34 -2.39
CA LEU A 64 0.87 -7.27 -0.94
C LEU A 64 -0.43 -7.76 -0.29
N ALA A 65 -1.60 -7.26 -0.73
CA ALA A 65 -2.91 -7.66 -0.22
C ALA A 65 -3.16 -9.17 -0.32
N GLU A 66 -2.82 -9.77 -1.46
CA GLU A 66 -2.94 -11.21 -1.70
C GLU A 66 -2.06 -12.05 -0.76
N SER A 67 -0.86 -11.56 -0.42
CA SER A 67 0.01 -12.24 0.55
C SER A 67 -0.48 -12.12 2.01
N PHE A 68 -1.50 -11.29 2.27
CA PHE A 68 -1.97 -10.91 3.62
C PHE A 68 -3.33 -11.52 3.99
N THR A 69 -3.94 -12.33 3.12
CA THR A 69 -5.23 -13.01 3.38
C THR A 69 -5.11 -14.18 4.35
N ASP A 70 -3.92 -14.71 4.58
CA ASP A 70 -3.71 -15.78 5.54
C ASP A 70 -3.56 -15.21 6.96
N ALA A 71 -4.66 -15.13 7.70
CA ALA A 71 -4.73 -14.62 9.08
C ALA A 71 -3.84 -15.39 10.07
N SER A 72 -3.32 -16.56 9.68
CA SER A 72 -2.39 -17.35 10.48
C SER A 72 -0.94 -16.85 10.42
N GLN A 73 -0.59 -16.07 9.39
CA GLN A 73 0.73 -15.49 9.26
C GLN A 73 0.73 -14.10 9.88
N LEU A 74 1.47 -13.94 10.98
CA LEU A 74 1.90 -12.62 11.43
C LEU A 74 2.43 -11.88 10.22
N VAL A 75 1.95 -10.65 10.00
CA VAL A 75 2.48 -9.81 8.94
C VAL A 75 3.98 -9.76 9.09
N ASP A 76 4.66 -10.46 8.19
CA ASP A 76 6.11 -10.41 8.17
C ASP A 76 6.47 -9.03 7.64
N ILE A 77 7.06 -8.24 8.54
CA ILE A 77 7.63 -6.93 8.32
C ILE A 77 8.42 -6.83 7.00
N THR A 78 9.00 -7.93 6.54
CA THR A 78 9.67 -8.04 5.24
C THR A 78 8.79 -7.67 4.05
N HIS A 79 7.49 -7.96 4.09
CA HIS A 79 6.56 -7.66 2.99
C HIS A 79 6.31 -6.15 2.87
N ALA A 80 6.11 -5.45 3.99
CA ALA A 80 5.97 -4.00 3.98
C ALA A 80 7.27 -3.30 3.54
N PHE A 81 8.42 -3.78 4.01
CA PHE A 81 9.72 -3.27 3.54
C PHE A 81 9.98 -3.58 2.07
N THR A 82 9.48 -4.71 1.55
CA THR A 82 9.56 -5.03 0.12
C THR A 82 8.78 -4.02 -0.71
N TRP A 83 7.56 -3.67 -0.30
CA TRP A 83 6.79 -2.62 -0.98
C TRP A 83 7.53 -1.28 -0.97
N ILE A 84 8.03 -0.85 0.20
CA ILE A 84 8.83 0.38 0.33
C ILE A 84 10.02 0.34 -0.63
N TYR A 85 10.78 -0.75 -0.63
CA TYR A 85 11.98 -0.87 -1.48
C TYR A 85 11.66 -0.82 -2.97
N LEU A 86 10.53 -1.39 -3.40
CA LEU A 86 10.18 -1.49 -4.82
C LEU A 86 9.46 -0.27 -5.39
N VAL A 87 8.81 0.51 -4.53
CA VAL A 87 7.90 1.58 -4.96
C VAL A 87 8.42 2.95 -4.56
N LEU A 88 9.02 3.07 -3.37
CA LEU A 88 9.16 4.35 -2.71
C LEU A 88 10.14 5.29 -3.44
N ASP A 89 11.17 4.79 -4.11
CA ASP A 89 12.15 5.64 -4.82
C ASP A 89 11.52 6.49 -5.94
N GLU A 90 10.68 5.88 -6.77
CA GLU A 90 10.01 6.57 -7.89
C GLU A 90 8.73 7.28 -7.44
N PHE A 91 8.07 6.75 -6.39
CA PHE A 91 6.84 7.31 -5.86
C PHE A 91 7.06 8.50 -4.91
N LEU A 92 8.19 8.57 -4.20
CA LEU A 92 8.48 9.65 -3.24
C LEU A 92 8.41 11.05 -3.83
N PRO A 93 8.95 11.33 -5.04
CA PRO A 93 8.78 12.62 -5.68
C PRO A 93 7.31 13.04 -5.82
N LEU A 94 6.43 12.10 -6.19
CA LEU A 94 4.99 12.34 -6.32
C LEU A 94 4.33 12.58 -4.96
N LEU A 95 4.82 11.93 -3.89
CA LEU A 95 4.32 12.13 -2.53
C LEU A 95 4.83 13.44 -1.88
N LYS A 96 5.99 13.97 -2.32
CA LYS A 96 6.56 15.24 -1.83
C LYS A 96 5.75 16.46 -2.28
N VAL A 97 5.14 16.39 -3.46
CA VAL A 97 4.19 17.38 -3.98
C VAL A 97 2.85 16.66 -4.12
N PRO A 98 2.13 16.43 -3.00
CA PRO A 98 1.07 15.44 -2.95
C PRO A 98 -0.09 15.79 -3.87
N THR A 99 -0.41 14.87 -4.78
CA THR A 99 -1.68 14.82 -5.52
C THR A 99 -2.69 13.92 -4.80
N GLN A 100 -3.95 13.98 -5.20
CA GLN A 100 -5.01 13.12 -4.67
C GLN A 100 -4.64 11.63 -4.81
N GLU A 101 -4.13 11.24 -5.98
CA GLU A 101 -3.72 9.87 -6.30
C GLU A 101 -2.55 9.42 -5.44
N SER A 102 -1.52 10.26 -5.26
CA SER A 102 -0.38 9.91 -4.40
C SER A 102 -0.80 9.67 -2.95
N VAL A 103 -1.70 10.49 -2.44
CA VAL A 103 -2.14 10.37 -1.05
C VAL A 103 -3.08 9.19 -0.89
N ALA A 104 -3.97 8.94 -1.87
CA ALA A 104 -4.84 7.78 -1.89
C ALA A 104 -4.03 6.48 -1.92
N THR A 105 -3.10 6.32 -2.86
CA THR A 105 -2.21 5.14 -2.96
C THR A 105 -1.42 4.93 -1.67
N PHE A 106 -0.84 5.98 -1.10
CA PHE A 106 -0.09 5.86 0.15
C PHE A 106 -0.97 5.51 1.35
N SER A 107 -2.24 5.93 1.35
CA SER A 107 -3.19 5.60 2.42
C SER A 107 -3.52 4.10 2.46
N TYR A 108 -3.61 3.44 1.31
CA TYR A 108 -3.73 1.97 1.27
C TYR A 108 -2.50 1.28 1.86
N PHE A 109 -1.30 1.80 1.61
CA PHE A 109 -0.09 1.28 2.25
C PHE A 109 -0.16 1.39 3.80
N CYS A 110 -0.78 2.44 4.32
CA CYS A 110 -0.91 2.66 5.76
C CYS A 110 -1.78 1.61 6.48
N VAL A 111 -2.69 0.93 5.78
CA VAL A 111 -3.44 -0.23 6.33
C VAL A 111 -2.49 -1.36 6.72
N PHE A 112 -1.47 -1.60 5.90
CA PHE A 112 -0.46 -2.60 6.22
C PHE A 112 0.44 -2.15 7.38
N LEU A 113 0.76 -0.86 7.44
CA LEU A 113 1.50 -0.30 8.58
C LEU A 113 0.74 -0.49 9.91
N LYS A 114 -0.61 -0.45 9.90
CA LYS A 114 -1.40 -0.75 11.10
C LYS A 114 -1.12 -2.13 11.65
N ARG A 115 -0.99 -3.13 10.77
CA ARG A 115 -0.68 -4.52 11.19
C ARG A 115 0.74 -4.65 11.75
N LEU A 116 1.64 -3.75 11.41
CA LEU A 116 2.99 -3.68 11.98
C LEU A 116 3.06 -2.99 13.34
N GLU A 117 1.98 -2.40 13.84
CA GLU A 117 1.96 -1.78 15.17
C GLU A 117 2.26 -2.78 16.29
N ILE A 118 2.18 -4.10 16.05
CA ILE A 118 2.70 -5.11 16.98
C ILE A 118 4.15 -4.84 17.42
N HIS A 119 4.93 -4.15 16.59
CA HIS A 119 6.25 -3.65 16.94
C HIS A 119 6.16 -2.29 17.65
N TRP A 120 6.78 -2.18 18.82
CA TRP A 120 6.73 -0.98 19.67
C TRP A 120 7.11 0.33 18.97
N TRP A 121 8.02 0.30 17.99
CA TRP A 121 8.48 1.48 17.26
C TRP A 121 7.54 1.91 16.12
N MET A 122 6.61 1.03 15.73
CA MET A 122 5.58 1.28 14.71
C MET A 122 4.25 1.76 15.28
N GLN A 123 4.06 1.64 16.60
CA GLN A 123 2.87 2.10 17.30
C GLN A 123 2.50 3.55 16.97
N GLY A 124 1.26 3.78 16.50
CA GLY A 124 0.69 5.10 16.20
C GLY A 124 1.11 5.69 14.85
N TRP A 125 1.92 5.00 14.04
CA TRP A 125 2.36 5.52 12.74
C TRP A 125 1.22 5.54 11.72
N SER A 126 0.45 4.45 11.61
CA SER A 126 -0.62 4.37 10.61
C SER A 126 -1.70 5.42 10.85
N GLU A 127 -2.11 5.62 12.11
CA GLU A 127 -3.09 6.66 12.48
C GLU A 127 -2.59 8.06 12.09
N ARG A 128 -1.35 8.40 12.47
CA ARG A 128 -0.77 9.72 12.17
C ARG A 128 -0.69 9.98 10.67
N LEU A 129 -0.30 8.97 9.90
CA LEU A 129 -0.17 9.08 8.45
C LEU A 129 -1.53 9.23 7.79
N ILE A 130 -2.53 8.46 8.21
CA ILE A 130 -3.89 8.51 7.65
C ILE A 130 -4.59 9.82 8.01
N ARG A 131 -4.45 10.32 9.25
CA ARG A 131 -4.95 11.65 9.61
C ARG A 131 -4.32 12.75 8.75
N LYS A 132 -3.04 12.61 8.38
CA LYS A 132 -2.38 13.55 7.47
C LYS A 132 -2.91 13.42 6.05
N ALA A 133 -3.10 12.19 5.57
CA ALA A 133 -3.70 11.92 4.27
C ALA A 133 -5.10 12.52 4.15
N TYR A 134 -5.96 12.28 5.14
CA TYR A 134 -7.33 12.79 5.18
C TYR A 134 -7.43 14.33 5.08
N LYS A 135 -6.41 15.06 5.56
CA LYS A 135 -6.35 16.53 5.44
C LYS A 135 -6.00 17.02 4.04
N ILE A 136 -5.38 16.18 3.22
CA ILE A 136 -4.93 16.52 1.85
C ILE A 136 -5.95 16.05 0.83
N LEU A 137 -6.64 14.94 1.12
CA LEU A 137 -7.66 14.40 0.23
C LEU A 137 -8.88 15.33 0.14
N ASP A 138 -9.45 15.44 -1.05
CA ASP A 138 -10.74 16.09 -1.26
C ASP A 138 -11.91 15.18 -0.82
N GLU A 139 -13.14 15.69 -0.83
CA GLU A 139 -14.32 14.93 -0.37
C GLU A 139 -14.59 13.65 -1.19
N GLU A 140 -14.25 13.64 -2.48
CA GLU A 140 -14.44 12.48 -3.35
C GLU A 140 -13.46 11.35 -2.97
N HIS A 141 -12.20 11.68 -2.71
CA HIS A 141 -11.17 10.71 -2.33
C HIS A 141 -11.18 10.38 -0.83
N LYS A 142 -11.75 11.26 0.01
CA LYS A 142 -11.99 10.97 1.43
C LYS A 142 -12.93 9.79 1.63
N LEU A 143 -13.93 9.60 0.76
CA LEU A 143 -14.81 8.42 0.79
C LEU A 143 -14.02 7.10 0.74
N TRP A 144 -12.88 7.09 0.05
CA TRP A 144 -12.00 5.93 -0.08
C TRP A 144 -11.17 5.72 1.19
N THR A 145 -10.95 6.80 1.95
CA THR A 145 -10.24 6.80 3.22
C THR A 145 -11.15 6.46 4.40
N THR A 146 -12.47 6.65 4.26
CA THR A 146 -13.46 6.29 5.28
C THR A 146 -13.42 4.80 5.59
N TRP A 147 -13.37 3.94 4.57
CA TRP A 147 -13.17 2.51 4.75
C TRP A 147 -11.83 2.20 5.44
N LEU A 148 -10.75 2.88 5.04
CA LEU A 148 -9.43 2.72 5.68
C LEU A 148 -9.46 3.12 7.17
N ALA A 149 -10.24 4.14 7.52
CA ALA A 149 -10.43 4.58 8.90
C ALA A 149 -11.16 3.53 9.74
N GLU A 150 -12.24 2.97 9.19
CA GLU A 150 -13.02 1.90 9.83
C GLU A 150 -12.14 0.66 10.05
N GLU A 151 -11.38 0.24 9.04
CA GLU A 151 -10.47 -0.90 9.10
C GLU A 151 -9.36 -0.73 10.15
N ILE A 152 -8.92 0.51 10.40
CA ILE A 152 -7.81 0.83 11.31
C ILE A 152 -8.31 1.28 12.69
N GLY A 153 -9.63 1.42 12.86
CA GLY A 153 -10.27 1.92 14.09
C GLY A 153 -10.00 3.40 14.36
N CYS A 154 -9.70 4.19 13.33
CA CYS A 154 -9.47 5.63 13.45
C CYS A 154 -10.80 6.40 13.39
N VAL A 155 -11.10 7.19 14.41
CA VAL A 155 -12.19 8.18 14.37
C VAL A 155 -11.63 9.50 13.84
N PHE A 156 -12.11 9.92 12.67
CA PHE A 156 -11.89 11.28 12.17
C PHE A 156 -12.90 12.20 12.83
N GLU A 157 -12.47 13.00 13.80
CA GLU A 157 -13.25 14.14 14.26
C GLU A 157 -13.13 15.24 13.20
N GLY A 158 -14.29 15.73 12.74
CA GLY A 158 -14.43 16.73 11.68
C GLY A 158 -13.98 18.13 12.10
#